data_AF-A0A0B7FQ69-F1
#
_entry.id   AF-A0A0B7FQ69-F1
#
_cell.length_a   1.000
_cell.length_b   1.000
_cell.length_c   1.000
_cell.angle_alpha   90.00
_cell.angle_beta   90.00
_cell.angle_gamma   90.00
#
_symmetry.space_group_name_H-M   'P 1'
#
loop_
_entity.id
_entity.type
_entity.pdbx_description
1 polymer ?
#
loop_
_entity_poly.entity_id
_entity_poly.type
_entity_poly.pdbx_seq_one_letter_code
_entity_poly.pdbx_strand_id
1 'polypeptide(L)'
;MKRAMIKDLGGTRTKEIDMLRWCSSTALELIGTAGIGHNFEILHGVESEYSDAIKNFFPALAQIAPMRSLFPVVYRMGPSWLQEKLAEWVPNAAIREMKHIVDVQERQAQDILSQKKKALNDANKSKDMNDIMSVLLKANMEAREEDRLPEDQLIGQMNTLIFAGHETTR
;
A
#
# COMPACT_ATOMS: atom_id res chain seq x y z
N MET A 1 -15.43 11.95 0.19
CA MET A 1 -16.59 11.04 -0.02
C MET A 1 -17.85 11.76 -0.49
N LYS A 2 -18.55 12.58 0.33
CA LYS A 2 -19.85 13.20 -0.03
C LYS A 2 -19.90 13.86 -1.41
N ARG A 3 -18.93 14.72 -1.75
CA ARG A 3 -18.89 15.41 -3.06
C ARG A 3 -18.75 14.43 -4.23
N ALA A 4 -17.95 13.38 -4.05
CA ALA A 4 -17.72 12.36 -5.07
C ALA A 4 -18.96 11.48 -5.29
N MET A 5 -19.66 11.11 -4.22
CA MET A 5 -20.94 10.40 -4.31
C MET A 5 -22.04 11.26 -4.97
N ILE A 6 -22.09 12.56 -4.67
CA ILE A 6 -23.02 13.49 -5.33
C ILE A 6 -22.72 13.57 -6.84
N LYS A 7 -21.44 13.56 -7.24
CA LYS A 7 -21.05 13.50 -8.64
C LYS A 7 -21.53 12.20 -9.29
N ASP A 8 -21.38 11.07 -8.61
CA ASP A 8 -21.83 9.76 -9.10
C ASP A 8 -23.36 9.63 -9.22
N LEU A 9 -24.13 10.35 -8.39
CA LEU A 9 -25.59 10.45 -8.56
C LEU A 9 -25.99 11.06 -9.91
N GLY A 10 -25.12 11.85 -10.55
CA GLY A 10 -25.36 12.38 -11.90
C GLY A 10 -26.65 13.21 -12.04
N GLY A 11 -27.14 13.83 -10.96
CA GLY A 11 -28.38 14.60 -10.95
C GLY A 11 -29.67 13.77 -10.84
N THR A 12 -29.58 12.45 -10.67
CA THR A 12 -30.75 11.60 -10.36
C THR A 12 -31.25 11.83 -8.93
N ARG A 13 -32.57 11.71 -8.71
CA ARG A 13 -33.18 11.86 -7.37
C ARG A 13 -32.85 10.69 -6.45
N THR A 14 -32.69 9.49 -7.02
CA THR A 14 -32.37 8.23 -6.33
C THR A 14 -31.58 7.32 -7.27
N LYS A 15 -30.52 6.69 -6.77
CA LYS A 15 -29.66 5.73 -7.50
C LYS A 15 -29.20 4.66 -6.52
N GLU A 16 -29.11 3.41 -6.96
CA GLU A 16 -28.41 2.38 -6.18
C GLU A 16 -26.90 2.66 -6.23
N ILE A 17 -26.25 2.58 -5.06
CA ILE A 17 -24.84 2.89 -4.91
C ILE A 17 -24.15 1.71 -4.24
N ASP A 18 -23.03 1.28 -4.84
CA ASP A 18 -22.12 0.33 -4.21
C ASP A 18 -21.37 1.02 -3.06
N MET A 19 -21.89 0.84 -1.84
CA MET A 19 -21.27 1.40 -0.64
C MET A 19 -19.92 0.75 -0.30
N LEU A 20 -19.71 -0.52 -0.66
CA LEU A 20 -18.44 -1.20 -0.42
C LEU A 20 -17.32 -0.56 -1.22
N ARG A 21 -17.57 -0.20 -2.49
CA ARG A 21 -16.63 0.58 -3.30
C ARG A 21 -16.26 1.89 -2.61
N TRP A 22 -17.24 2.65 -2.11
CA TRP A 22 -16.99 3.95 -1.49
C TRP A 22 -16.29 3.85 -0.13
N CYS A 23 -16.66 2.87 0.70
CA CYS A 23 -15.98 2.61 1.97
C CYS A 23 -14.54 2.16 1.74
N SER A 24 -14.30 1.28 0.77
CA SER A 24 -12.95 0.86 0.35
C SER A 24 -12.08 2.03 -0.09
N SER A 25 -12.56 2.87 -1.03
CA SER A 25 -11.81 4.05 -1.45
C SER A 25 -11.59 5.05 -0.31
N THR A 26 -12.56 5.17 0.60
CA THR A 26 -12.45 6.09 1.75
C THR A 26 -11.43 5.58 2.77
N ALA A 27 -11.44 4.29 3.09
CA ALA A 27 -10.49 3.68 4.01
C ALA A 27 -9.05 3.83 3.50
N LEU A 28 -8.82 3.61 2.20
CA LEU A 28 -7.49 3.79 1.59
C LEU A 28 -7.04 5.27 1.61
N GLU A 29 -7.95 6.20 1.31
CA GLU A 29 -7.63 7.64 1.39
C GLU A 29 -7.34 8.10 2.83
N LEU A 30 -8.07 7.56 3.81
CA LEU A 30 -7.87 7.89 5.22
C LEU A 30 -6.52 7.37 5.74
N ILE A 31 -6.17 6.11 5.48
CA ILE A 31 -4.88 5.57 5.91
C ILE A 31 -3.72 6.23 5.15
N GLY A 32 -3.91 6.53 3.85
CA GLY A 32 -2.95 7.29 3.07
C GLY A 32 -2.68 8.66 3.68
N THR A 33 -3.72 9.47 3.89
CA THR A 33 -3.56 10.85 4.36
C THR A 33 -3.17 10.94 5.84
N ALA A 34 -3.87 10.24 6.74
CA ALA A 34 -3.64 10.35 8.18
C ALA A 34 -2.51 9.45 8.68
N GLY A 35 -2.39 8.24 8.12
CA GLY A 35 -1.36 7.29 8.51
C GLY A 35 -0.03 7.56 7.83
N ILE A 36 -0.06 7.76 6.50
CA ILE A 36 1.13 7.84 5.68
C ILE A 36 1.42 9.27 5.20
N GLY A 37 0.53 10.26 5.41
CA GLY A 37 0.75 11.61 4.87
C GLY A 37 0.85 11.67 3.34
N HIS A 38 0.15 10.78 2.63
CA HIS A 38 0.08 10.72 1.17
C HIS A 38 -1.38 10.71 0.69
N ASN A 39 -1.72 11.54 -0.29
CA ASN A 39 -3.04 11.60 -0.90
C ASN A 39 -3.02 10.76 -2.18
N PHE A 40 -3.82 9.71 -2.23
CA PHE A 40 -3.88 8.81 -3.39
C PHE A 40 -4.89 9.29 -4.45
N GLU A 41 -5.66 10.33 -4.15
CA GLU A 41 -6.67 10.97 -5.01
C GLU A 41 -7.79 10.02 -5.48
N ILE A 42 -8.01 8.92 -4.76
CA ILE A 42 -8.90 7.83 -5.18
C ILE A 42 -10.35 8.28 -5.13
N LEU A 43 -10.68 9.16 -4.18
CA LEU A 43 -12.03 9.73 -4.05
C LEU A 43 -12.39 10.72 -5.15
N HIS A 44 -11.44 11.13 -5.99
CA HIS A 44 -11.69 12.03 -7.12
C HIS A 44 -11.95 11.29 -8.44
N GLY A 45 -11.97 9.96 -8.41
CA GLY A 45 -12.18 9.12 -9.59
C GLY A 45 -10.90 8.88 -10.39
N VAL A 46 -9.74 9.10 -9.79
CA VAL A 46 -8.46 8.68 -10.35
C VAL A 46 -8.28 7.20 -9.96
N GLU A 47 -8.47 6.30 -10.92
CA GLU A 47 -7.99 4.93 -10.78
C GLU A 47 -6.51 4.92 -11.14
N SER A 48 -5.66 4.82 -10.11
CA SER A 48 -4.22 4.65 -10.27
C SER A 48 -3.86 3.17 -10.28
N GLU A 49 -2.73 2.82 -10.89
CA GLU A 49 -2.14 1.48 -10.87
C GLU A 49 -2.08 0.92 -9.42
N TYR A 50 -1.79 1.79 -8.44
CA TYR A 50 -1.74 1.44 -7.03
C TYR A 50 -3.12 1.14 -6.42
N SER A 51 -4.12 1.95 -6.75
CA SER A 51 -5.50 1.73 -6.29
C SER A 51 -6.00 0.36 -6.74
N ASP A 52 -5.71 -0.03 -7.98
CA ASP A 52 -6.10 -1.32 -8.52
C ASP A 52 -5.27 -2.47 -7.93
N ALA A 53 -3.97 -2.27 -7.73
CA ALA A 53 -3.12 -3.25 -7.07
C ALA A 53 -3.61 -3.57 -5.65
N ILE A 54 -3.95 -2.55 -4.85
CA ILE A 54 -4.44 -2.76 -3.48
C ILE A 54 -5.79 -3.48 -3.47
N LYS A 55 -6.76 -3.06 -4.31
CA LYS A 55 -8.08 -3.73 -4.36
C LYS A 55 -7.96 -5.22 -4.68
N ASN A 56 -6.97 -5.60 -5.50
CA ASN A 56 -6.77 -6.97 -5.95
C ASN A 56 -5.83 -7.80 -5.06
N PHE A 57 -5.20 -7.19 -4.04
CA PHE A 57 -4.25 -7.86 -3.15
C PHE A 57 -4.86 -9.10 -2.46
N PHE A 58 -5.98 -8.94 -1.75
CA PHE A 58 -6.63 -10.06 -1.07
C PHE A 58 -7.21 -11.11 -2.02
N PRO A 59 -7.90 -10.73 -3.11
CA PRO A 59 -8.31 -11.70 -4.14
C PRO A 59 -7.15 -12.52 -4.70
N ALA A 60 -6.00 -11.91 -4.98
CA ALA A 60 -4.80 -12.61 -5.44
C ALA A 60 -4.23 -13.52 -4.35
N LEU A 61 -4.12 -13.02 -3.12
CA LEU A 61 -3.62 -13.78 -1.97
C LEU A 61 -4.49 -15.01 -1.67
N ALA A 62 -5.82 -14.87 -1.74
CA ALA A 62 -6.76 -15.97 -1.53
C ALA A 62 -6.61 -17.08 -2.58
N GLN A 63 -6.32 -16.72 -3.84
CA GLN A 63 -6.05 -17.69 -4.91
C GLN A 63 -4.74 -18.45 -4.72
N ILE A 64 -3.75 -17.84 -4.07
CA ILE A 64 -2.45 -18.48 -3.77
C ILE A 64 -2.49 -19.24 -2.45
N ALA A 65 -3.43 -18.93 -1.54
CA ALA A 65 -3.52 -19.54 -0.21
C ALA A 65 -3.49 -21.09 -0.19
N PRO A 66 -4.09 -21.84 -1.14
CA PRO A 66 -3.96 -23.29 -1.20
C PRO A 66 -2.51 -23.79 -1.38
N MET A 67 -1.65 -22.97 -1.99
CA MET A 67 -0.23 -23.26 -2.22
C MET A 67 0.65 -22.85 -1.03
N ARG A 68 0.07 -22.35 0.08
CA ARG A 68 0.81 -21.90 1.26
C ARG A 68 1.73 -22.97 1.85
N SER A 69 1.37 -24.25 1.74
CA SER A 69 2.21 -25.37 2.20
C SER A 69 3.50 -25.54 1.39
N LEU A 70 3.56 -25.03 0.16
CA LEU A 70 4.76 -25.03 -0.69
C LEU A 70 5.72 -23.89 -0.35
N PHE A 71 5.22 -22.83 0.32
CA PHE A 71 6.01 -21.64 0.62
C PHE A 71 7.31 -21.94 1.40
N PRO A 72 7.33 -22.78 2.45
CA PRO A 72 8.57 -23.12 3.16
C PRO A 72 9.58 -23.85 2.26
N VAL A 73 9.12 -24.62 1.28
CA VAL A 73 9.98 -25.33 0.34
C VAL A 73 10.61 -24.33 -0.62
N VAL A 74 9.80 -23.46 -1.23
CA VAL A 74 10.27 -22.40 -2.15
C VAL A 74 11.23 -21.44 -1.44
N TYR A 75 10.91 -21.03 -0.21
CA TYR A 75 11.74 -20.13 0.58
C TYR A 75 13.11 -20.74 0.92
N ARG A 76 13.18 -22.07 1.10
CA ARG A 76 14.43 -22.80 1.38
C ARG A 76 15.23 -23.15 0.12
N MET A 77 14.65 -23.06 -1.07
CA MET A 77 15.26 -23.53 -2.31
C MET A 77 16.39 -22.64 -2.83
N GLY A 78 16.59 -21.44 -2.29
CA GLY A 78 17.73 -20.62 -2.71
C GLY A 78 17.68 -19.14 -2.33
N PRO A 79 18.67 -18.38 -2.82
CA PRO A 79 18.79 -16.94 -2.58
C PRO A 79 17.62 -16.14 -3.17
N SER A 80 17.36 -14.96 -2.61
CA SER A 80 16.19 -14.12 -2.92
C SER A 80 16.02 -13.81 -4.42
N TRP A 81 17.12 -13.60 -5.15
CA TRP A 81 17.10 -13.34 -6.59
C TRP A 81 16.53 -14.51 -7.40
N LEU A 82 16.72 -15.74 -6.92
CA LEU A 82 16.18 -16.94 -7.57
C LEU A 82 14.67 -17.02 -7.34
N GLN A 83 14.20 -16.62 -6.16
CA GLN A 83 12.77 -16.60 -5.83
C GLN A 83 12.01 -15.62 -6.74
N GLU A 84 12.60 -14.45 -7.00
CA GLU A 84 12.05 -13.45 -7.91
C GLU A 84 11.92 -13.97 -9.34
N LYS A 85 12.98 -14.63 -9.85
CA LYS A 85 12.97 -15.25 -11.19
C LYS A 85 11.99 -16.42 -11.29
N LEU A 86 11.89 -17.23 -10.23
CA LEU A 86 10.92 -18.33 -10.19
C LEU A 86 9.49 -17.79 -10.25
N ALA A 87 9.18 -16.71 -9.53
CA ALA A 87 7.85 -16.08 -9.58
C ALA A 87 7.49 -15.57 -10.99
N GLU A 88 8.47 -15.08 -11.77
CA GLU A 88 8.27 -14.69 -13.18
C GLU A 88 7.97 -15.88 -14.09
N TRP A 89 8.59 -17.03 -13.83
CA TRP A 89 8.48 -18.23 -14.67
C TRP A 89 7.30 -19.12 -14.33
N VAL A 90 6.67 -18.93 -13.17
CA VAL A 90 5.54 -19.76 -12.75
C VAL A 90 4.36 -19.52 -13.70
N PRO A 91 3.84 -20.57 -14.37
CA PRO A 91 2.74 -20.46 -15.32
C PRO A 91 1.38 -20.34 -14.61
N ASN A 92 1.32 -19.73 -13.43
CA ASN A 92 0.11 -19.49 -12.65
C ASN A 92 -0.25 -18.00 -12.71
N ALA A 93 -1.48 -17.70 -13.16
CA ALA A 93 -1.94 -16.32 -13.29
C ALA A 93 -2.04 -15.59 -11.93
N ALA A 94 -2.45 -16.27 -10.87
CA ALA A 94 -2.56 -15.67 -9.54
C ALA A 94 -1.19 -15.31 -8.96
N ILE A 95 -0.17 -16.15 -9.14
CA ILE A 95 1.21 -15.85 -8.69
C ILE A 95 1.77 -14.64 -9.44
N ARG A 96 1.56 -14.55 -10.75
CA ARG A 96 1.98 -13.39 -11.55
C ARG A 96 1.24 -12.12 -11.13
N GLU A 97 -0.07 -12.22 -10.88
CA GLU A 97 -0.87 -11.09 -10.38
C GLU A 97 -0.37 -10.61 -9.01
N MET A 98 -0.11 -11.54 -8.08
CA MET A 98 0.45 -11.20 -6.78
C MET A 98 1.84 -10.54 -6.90
N LYS A 99 2.71 -11.06 -7.78
CA LYS A 99 4.01 -10.43 -8.05
C LYS A 99 3.82 -8.99 -8.55
N HIS A 100 2.96 -8.80 -9.55
CA HIS A 100 2.65 -7.48 -10.09
C HIS A 100 2.16 -6.51 -8.99
N ILE A 101 1.24 -6.96 -8.14
CA ILE A 101 0.73 -6.16 -7.02
C ILE A 101 1.86 -5.77 -6.05
N VAL A 102 2.73 -6.71 -5.68
CA VAL A 102 3.88 -6.45 -4.81
C VAL A 102 4.84 -5.44 -5.45
N ASP A 103 5.14 -5.60 -6.75
CA ASP A 103 6.03 -4.69 -7.49
C ASP A 103 5.45 -3.27 -7.58
N VAL A 104 4.13 -3.13 -7.72
CA VAL A 104 3.43 -1.82 -7.67
C VAL A 104 3.49 -1.22 -6.27
N GLN A 105 3.24 -2.03 -5.24
CA GLN A 105 3.27 -1.59 -3.84
C GLN A 105 4.66 -1.12 -3.43
N GLU A 106 5.69 -1.88 -3.78
CA GLU A 106 7.09 -1.57 -3.50
C GLU A 106 7.50 -0.26 -4.17
N ARG A 107 7.21 -0.09 -5.47
CA ARG A 107 7.52 1.16 -6.20
C ARG A 107 6.86 2.38 -5.54
N GLN A 108 5.56 2.31 -5.24
CA GLN A 108 4.88 3.42 -4.59
C GLN A 108 5.41 3.70 -3.19
N ALA A 109 5.69 2.66 -2.42
CA ALA A 109 6.29 2.79 -1.10
C ALA A 109 7.65 3.50 -1.16
N GLN A 110 8.52 3.10 -2.07
CA GLN A 110 9.83 3.73 -2.26
C GLN A 110 9.70 5.21 -2.64
N ASP A 111 8.76 5.54 -3.55
CA ASP A 111 8.51 6.92 -3.96
C ASP A 111 8.04 7.79 -2.79
N ILE A 112 7.07 7.31 -2.01
CA ILE A 112 6.53 8.02 -0.84
C ILE A 112 7.63 8.19 0.22
N LEU A 113 8.39 7.14 0.51
CA LEU A 113 9.46 7.16 1.49
C LEU A 113 10.57 8.15 1.10
N SER A 114 10.98 8.15 -0.17
CA SER A 114 11.97 9.08 -0.72
C SER A 114 11.50 10.54 -0.59
N GLN A 115 10.24 10.82 -0.94
CA GLN A 115 9.65 12.15 -0.79
C GLN A 115 9.63 12.60 0.68
N LYS A 116 9.30 11.71 1.61
CA LYS A 116 9.31 12.00 3.04
C LYS A 116 10.70 12.28 3.60
N LYS A 117 11.69 11.44 3.26
CA LYS A 117 13.08 11.67 3.66
C LYS A 117 13.56 13.05 3.19
N LYS A 118 13.22 13.44 1.96
CA LYS A 118 13.52 14.79 1.43
C LYS A 118 12.80 15.90 2.19
N ALA A 119 11.53 15.71 2.52
CA ALA A 119 10.74 16.69 3.27
C ALA A 119 11.22 16.87 4.72
N LEU A 120 11.70 15.81 5.38
CA LEU A 120 12.26 15.88 6.73
C LEU A 120 13.55 16.70 6.81
N ASN A 121 14.34 16.71 5.73
CA ASN A 121 15.56 17.53 5.64
C ASN A 121 15.26 19.03 5.43
N ASP A 122 14.02 19.38 5.12
CA ASP A 122 13.55 20.77 5.00
C ASP A 122 12.88 21.19 6.31
N ALA A 123 13.55 22.07 7.08
CA ALA A 123 13.09 22.52 8.40
C ALA A 123 11.72 23.22 8.39
N ASN A 124 11.28 23.75 7.24
CA ASN A 124 9.94 24.33 7.11
C ASN A 124 8.87 23.25 6.92
N LYS A 125 9.19 22.15 6.22
CA LYS A 125 8.25 21.05 5.96
C LYS A 125 8.18 20.05 7.11
N SER A 126 9.26 19.88 7.87
CA SER A 126 9.33 18.90 8.95
C SER A 126 8.37 19.20 10.13
N LYS A 127 7.97 20.48 10.29
CA LYS A 127 7.04 20.94 11.35
C LYS A 127 5.59 20.46 11.13
N ASP A 128 5.20 20.24 9.88
CA ASP A 128 3.81 19.87 9.53
C ASP A 128 3.64 18.35 9.33
N MET A 129 4.73 17.58 9.45
CA MET A 129 4.75 16.14 9.27
C MET A 129 4.33 15.40 10.55
N ASN A 130 3.01 15.26 10.71
CA ASN A 130 2.35 14.66 11.87
C ASN A 130 1.69 13.30 11.57
N ASP A 131 2.02 12.67 10.46
CA ASP A 131 1.58 11.31 10.13
C ASP A 131 2.48 10.23 10.77
N ILE A 132 1.97 9.00 10.87
CA ILE A 132 2.64 7.86 11.53
C ILE A 132 4.01 7.58 10.90
N MET A 133 4.10 7.60 9.56
CA MET A 133 5.37 7.35 8.88
C MET A 133 6.40 8.44 9.13
N SER A 134 5.97 9.69 9.21
CA SER A 134 6.86 10.80 9.55
C SER A 134 7.40 10.69 10.98
N VAL A 135 6.57 10.27 11.94
CA VAL A 135 6.99 10.01 13.32
C VAL A 135 7.98 8.84 13.37
N LEU A 136 7.67 7.75 12.66
CA LEU A 136 8.57 6.59 12.55
C LEU A 136 9.93 6.97 11.96
N LEU A 137 9.96 7.76 10.89
CA LEU A 137 11.21 8.19 10.25
C LEU A 137 12.05 9.09 11.15
N LYS A 138 11.42 10.04 11.85
CA LYS A 138 12.12 10.89 12.84
C LYS A 138 12.75 10.03 13.94
N ALA A 139 11.96 9.13 14.54
CA ALA A 139 12.46 8.21 15.56
C ALA A 139 13.59 7.31 15.03
N ASN A 140 13.47 6.82 13.80
CA ASN A 140 14.51 6.00 13.18
C ASN A 140 15.81 6.77 12.91
N MET A 141 15.73 8.05 12.56
CA MET A 141 16.91 8.90 12.37
C MET A 141 17.61 9.22 13.69
N GLU A 142 16.84 9.43 14.76
CA GLU A 142 17.35 9.73 16.11
C GLU A 142 17.84 8.49 16.87
N ALA A 143 17.40 7.29 16.46
CA ALA A 143 17.81 6.02 17.05
C ALA A 143 19.31 5.73 16.85
N ARG A 144 19.86 4.95 17.79
CA ARG A 144 21.23 4.39 17.69
C ARG A 144 21.30 3.49 16.46
N GLU A 145 22.47 3.41 15.83
CA GLU A 145 22.66 2.68 14.57
C GLU A 145 22.16 1.23 14.63
N GLU A 146 22.38 0.53 15.75
CA GLU A 146 21.91 -0.84 15.99
C GLU A 146 20.39 -0.98 16.13
N ASP A 147 19.69 0.12 16.47
CA ASP A 147 18.24 0.16 16.64
C ASP A 147 17.51 0.71 15.39
N ARG A 148 18.26 1.12 14.36
CA ARG A 148 17.67 1.67 13.14
C ARG A 148 17.07 0.56 12.29
N LEU A 149 15.83 0.78 11.87
CA LEU A 149 15.18 0.02 10.82
C LEU A 149 15.85 0.34 9.47
N PRO A 150 16.31 -0.69 8.73
CA PRO A 150 16.72 -0.52 7.35
C PRO A 150 15.52 -0.18 6.46
N GLU A 151 15.82 0.26 5.24
CA GLU A 151 14.83 0.84 4.32
C GLU A 151 13.73 -0.15 3.91
N ASP A 152 14.08 -1.41 3.68
CA ASP A 152 13.16 -2.50 3.40
C ASP A 152 12.16 -2.73 4.55
N GLN A 153 12.60 -2.58 5.80
CA GLN A 153 11.71 -2.69 6.96
C GLN A 153 10.79 -1.48 7.10
N LEU A 154 11.26 -0.27 6.79
CA LEU A 154 10.41 0.93 6.76
C LEU A 154 9.32 0.82 5.70
N ILE A 155 9.66 0.32 4.51
CA ILE A 155 8.71 0.02 3.43
C ILE A 155 7.71 -1.06 3.88
N GLY A 156 8.20 -2.14 4.49
CA GLY A 156 7.36 -3.19 5.05
C GLY A 156 6.34 -2.67 6.08
N GLN A 157 6.75 -1.77 6.98
CA GLN A 157 5.83 -1.14 7.95
C GLN A 157 4.77 -0.28 7.27
N MET A 158 5.15 0.51 6.27
CA MET A 158 4.21 1.32 5.50
C MET A 158 3.18 0.46 4.77
N ASN A 159 3.62 -0.58 4.07
CA ASN A 159 2.72 -1.52 3.39
C ASN A 159 1.78 -2.22 4.37
N THR A 160 2.29 -2.59 5.55
CA THR A 160 1.49 -3.22 6.61
C THR A 160 0.42 -2.27 7.16
N LEU A 161 0.78 -1.00 7.43
CA LEU A 161 -0.16 0.00 7.92
C LEU A 161 -1.27 0.28 6.91
N ILE A 162 -0.92 0.47 5.63
CA ILE A 162 -1.87 0.70 4.53
C ILE A 162 -2.82 -0.48 4.44
N PHE A 163 -2.28 -1.71 4.40
CA PHE A 163 -3.06 -2.93 4.36
C PHE A 163 -4.04 -3.02 5.53
N ALA A 164 -3.55 -2.88 6.77
CA ALA A 164 -4.37 -2.99 7.96
C ALA A 164 -5.48 -1.94 7.96
N GLY A 165 -5.14 -0.68 7.72
CA GLY A 165 -6.10 0.43 7.76
C GLY A 165 -7.14 0.36 6.64
N HIS A 166 -6.77 -0.12 5.45
CA HIS A 166 -7.68 -0.22 4.32
C HIS A 166 -8.63 -1.42 4.46
N GLU A 167 -8.11 -2.61 4.71
CA GLU A 167 -8.88 -3.85 4.59
C GLU A 167 -9.80 -4.11 5.80
N THR A 168 -9.39 -3.75 7.02
CA THR A 168 -10.27 -3.97 8.18
C THR A 168 -11.37 -2.92 8.31
N THR A 169 -11.22 -1.77 7.64
CA THR A 169 -12.13 -0.61 7.79
C THR A 169 -13.15 -0.51 6.66
N ARG A 170 -12.88 -1.11 5.49
CA ARG A 170 -13.72 -0.98 4.28
C ARG A 170 -15.05 -1.71 4.32
#